data_AF-A0A8C9EVF8-F1
#
_entry.id   AF-A0A8C9EVF8-F1
#
_cell.length_a   1.000
_cell.length_b   1.000
_cell.length_c   1.000
_cell.angle_alpha   90.00
_cell.angle_beta   90.00
_cell.angle_gamma   90.00
#
_symmetry.space_group_name_H-M   'P 1'
#
loop_
_entity.id
_entity.type
_entity.pdbx_description
1 polymer ?
#
loop_
_entity_poly.entity_id
_entity_poly.type
_entity_poly.pdbx_seq_one_letter_code
_entity_poly.pdbx_strand_id
1 'polypeptide(L)'
;MAGSGRGRGRASFTFNIEAIGFSKGAVLPDVVCKPPPLFPSTDNKPVPLKTGEDEDYMLALKQDFRGAMKKMPYFLAVEEDHEEHNYLP
;
A
#
# COMPACT_ATOMS: atom_id res chain seq x y z
N MET A 1 48.49 -30.84 -4.59
CA MET A 1 47.88 -30.21 -3.40
C MET A 1 46.39 -30.02 -3.67
N ALA A 2 45.53 -30.64 -2.86
CA ALA A 2 44.09 -30.66 -3.05
C ALA A 2 43.46 -29.31 -2.66
N GLY A 3 42.81 -28.65 -3.62
CA GLY A 3 41.97 -27.48 -3.35
C GLY A 3 40.73 -27.91 -2.59
N SER A 4 40.78 -27.79 -1.26
CA SER A 4 39.64 -28.06 -0.36
C SER A 4 38.59 -26.96 -0.53
N GLY A 5 37.72 -27.11 -1.53
CA GLY A 5 36.51 -26.32 -1.68
C GLY A 5 35.51 -26.66 -0.58
N ARG A 6 35.63 -26.00 0.57
CA ARG A 6 34.65 -26.08 1.66
C ARG A 6 33.37 -25.36 1.26
N GLY A 7 32.53 -26.05 0.50
CA GLY A 7 31.15 -25.66 0.24
C GLY A 7 30.40 -25.54 1.56
N ARG A 8 29.96 -24.33 1.89
CA ARG A 8 29.07 -24.06 3.01
C ARG A 8 27.83 -24.94 2.84
N GLY A 9 27.60 -25.86 3.79
CA GLY A 9 26.48 -26.79 3.76
C GLY A 9 25.17 -26.04 3.63
N ARG A 10 24.48 -26.23 2.50
CA ARG A 10 23.05 -25.94 2.40
C ARG A 10 22.36 -26.74 3.52
N ALA A 11 21.52 -26.07 4.30
CA ALA A 11 20.91 -26.63 5.51
C ALA A 11 20.36 -28.06 5.29
N SER A 12 20.60 -28.95 6.25
CA SER A 12 19.93 -30.25 6.29
C SER A 12 18.46 -30.00 6.62
N PHE A 13 17.56 -30.17 5.66
CA PHE A 13 16.13 -30.01 5.86
C PHE A 13 15.58 -31.21 6.67
N THR A 14 14.63 -30.96 7.56
CA THR A 14 13.96 -31.99 8.38
C THR A 14 12.84 -32.72 7.63
N PHE A 15 12.55 -32.32 6.39
CA PHE A 15 11.52 -32.88 5.52
C PHE A 15 12.13 -33.31 4.17
N ASN A 16 11.42 -34.18 3.44
CA ASN A 16 11.86 -34.65 2.13
C ASN A 16 11.63 -33.58 1.04
N ILE A 17 12.71 -33.03 0.49
CA ILE A 17 12.66 -31.98 -0.54
C ILE A 17 12.27 -32.54 -1.92
N GLU A 18 12.53 -33.82 -2.18
CA GLU A 18 12.18 -34.47 -3.45
C GLU A 18 10.66 -34.57 -3.61
N ALA A 19 9.93 -34.76 -2.51
CA ALA A 19 8.47 -34.77 -2.50
C ALA A 19 7.84 -33.40 -2.83
N ILE A 20 8.60 -32.31 -2.65
CA ILE A 20 8.18 -30.94 -2.99
C ILE A 20 8.52 -30.61 -4.45
N GLY A 21 9.33 -31.45 -5.12
CA GLY A 21 9.69 -31.31 -6.53
C GLY A 21 11.11 -30.81 -6.78
N PHE A 22 11.98 -30.72 -5.76
CA PHE A 22 13.40 -30.46 -5.97
C PHE A 22 14.18 -31.78 -6.01
N SER A 23 14.76 -32.11 -7.17
CA SER A 23 15.65 -33.27 -7.27
C SER A 23 16.92 -33.09 -6.45
N LYS A 24 17.57 -34.18 -6.05
CA LYS A 24 18.86 -34.14 -5.38
C LYS A 24 19.88 -33.32 -6.19
N GLY A 25 20.45 -32.29 -5.57
CA GLY A 25 21.40 -31.39 -6.23
C GLY A 25 20.77 -30.29 -7.09
N ALA A 26 19.44 -30.19 -7.12
CA ALA A 26 18.73 -29.09 -7.79
C ALA A 26 19.11 -27.72 -7.19
N VAL A 27 19.01 -26.68 -8.01
CA VAL A 27 19.18 -25.30 -7.57
C VAL A 27 17.96 -24.91 -6.74
N LEU A 28 18.17 -24.78 -5.43
CA LEU A 28 17.18 -24.23 -4.52
C LEU A 28 17.06 -22.72 -4.74
N PRO A 29 15.89 -22.11 -4.45
CA PRO A 29 15.72 -20.68 -4.54
C PRO A 29 16.75 -19.94 -3.68
N ASP A 30 17.17 -18.77 -4.16
CA ASP A 30 18.14 -17.95 -3.46
C ASP A 30 17.60 -17.43 -2.12
N VAL A 31 18.52 -17.25 -1.17
CA VAL A 31 18.19 -16.70 0.14
C VAL A 31 17.98 -15.20 0.00
N VAL A 32 16.77 -14.73 0.33
CA VAL A 32 16.44 -13.31 0.35
C VAL A 32 17.10 -12.65 1.58
N CYS A 33 18.12 -11.82 1.38
CA CYS A 33 18.87 -11.18 2.47
C CYS A 33 18.22 -9.91 3.04
N LYS A 34 17.26 -9.31 2.33
CA LYS A 34 16.57 -8.08 2.75
C LYS A 34 15.08 -8.19 2.45
N PRO A 35 14.20 -7.64 3.31
CA PRO A 35 12.77 -7.62 3.02
C PRO A 35 12.51 -6.83 1.73
N PRO A 36 11.50 -7.23 0.94
CA PRO A 36 11.07 -6.44 -0.22
C PRO A 36 10.70 -5.00 0.19
N PRO A 37 10.86 -4.03 -0.72
CA PRO A 37 10.44 -2.66 -0.45
C PRO A 37 8.92 -2.57 -0.26
N LEU A 38 8.46 -1.60 0.54
CA LEU A 38 7.04 -1.37 0.80
C LEU A 38 6.25 -1.04 -0.48
N PHE A 39 6.92 -0.36 -1.43
CA PHE A 39 6.35 0.01 -2.73
C PHE A 39 7.18 -0.62 -3.85
N PRO A 40 6.81 -1.81 -4.34
CA PRO A 40 7.48 -2.41 -5.49
C PRO A 40 7.22 -1.58 -6.75
N SER A 41 8.15 -1.63 -7.70
CA SER A 41 7.97 -0.98 -8.99
C SER A 41 6.87 -1.67 -9.79
N THR A 42 5.96 -0.89 -10.37
CA THR A 42 4.91 -1.39 -11.27
C THR A 42 5.35 -1.26 -12.71
N ASP A 43 5.07 -2.27 -13.53
CA ASP A 43 5.38 -2.26 -14.97
C ASP A 43 4.56 -1.20 -15.73
N ASN A 44 3.32 -0.97 -15.28
CA ASN A 44 2.39 -0.05 -15.92
C ASN A 44 2.14 1.19 -15.06
N LYS A 45 1.86 2.31 -15.74
CA LYS A 45 1.43 3.58 -15.14
C LYS A 45 -0.06 3.82 -15.42
N PRO A 46 -0.77 4.55 -14.54
CA PRO A 46 -2.15 4.91 -14.80
C PRO A 46 -2.27 5.79 -16.05
N VAL A 47 -3.42 5.69 -16.72
CA VAL A 47 -3.73 6.52 -17.89
C VAL A 47 -3.83 7.99 -17.48
N PRO A 48 -3.30 8.94 -18.28
CA PRO A 48 -3.47 10.36 -18.02
C PRO A 48 -4.94 10.76 -17.91
N LEU A 49 -5.22 11.78 -17.11
CA LEU A 49 -6.57 12.32 -16.99
C LEU A 49 -7.03 12.92 -18.34
N LYS A 50 -8.34 12.85 -18.58
CA LYS A 50 -8.96 13.55 -19.71
C LYS A 50 -8.82 15.05 -19.52
N THR A 51 -8.63 15.76 -20.62
CA THR A 51 -8.48 17.22 -20.66
C THR A 51 -9.55 17.81 -21.57
N GLY A 52 -9.97 19.03 -21.28
CA GLY A 52 -10.99 19.74 -22.06
C GLY A 52 -11.92 20.57 -21.18
N GLU A 53 -12.56 21.56 -21.80
CA GLU A 53 -13.42 22.53 -21.11
C GLU A 53 -14.57 21.86 -20.35
N ASP A 54 -15.16 20.80 -20.89
CA ASP A 54 -16.25 20.06 -20.25
C ASP A 54 -15.79 19.37 -18.94
N GLU A 55 -14.61 18.74 -18.96
CA GLU A 55 -14.05 18.05 -17.79
C GLU A 55 -13.63 19.07 -16.72
N ASP A 56 -13.05 20.21 -17.14
CA ASP A 56 -12.67 21.30 -16.26
C ASP A 56 -13.90 21.98 -15.62
N TYR A 57 -14.97 22.16 -16.39
CA TYR A 57 -16.25 22.68 -15.89
C TYR A 57 -16.84 21.74 -14.84
N MET A 58 -16.91 20.45 -15.12
CA MET A 58 -17.44 19.46 -14.18
C MET A 58 -16.57 19.38 -12.90
N LEU A 59 -15.25 19.53 -13.03
CA LEU A 59 -14.34 19.60 -11.88
C LEU A 59 -14.62 20.82 -11.01
N ALA A 60 -14.79 22.01 -11.61
CA ALA A 60 -15.15 23.22 -10.89
C ALA A 60 -16.51 23.07 -10.19
N LEU A 61 -17.52 22.58 -10.91
CA LEU A 61 -18.86 22.36 -10.37
C LEU A 61 -18.85 21.41 -9.17
N LYS A 62 -18.06 20.33 -9.23
CA LYS A 62 -17.90 19.40 -8.10
C LYS A 62 -17.34 20.10 -6.86
N GLN A 63 -16.39 21.02 -7.04
CA GLN A 63 -15.79 21.77 -5.93
C GLN A 63 -16.80 22.76 -5.32
N ASP A 64 -17.52 23.49 -6.17
CA ASP A 64 -18.56 24.43 -5.75
C ASP A 64 -19.68 23.72 -5.02
N PHE A 65 -20.10 22.55 -5.51
CA PHE A 65 -21.13 21.75 -4.88
C PHE A 65 -20.74 21.33 -3.46
N ARG A 66 -19.49 20.91 -3.24
CA ARG A 66 -19.00 20.60 -1.89
C ARG A 66 -19.08 21.83 -0.97
N GLY A 67 -18.76 23.01 -1.47
CA GLY A 67 -18.85 24.27 -0.72
C GLY A 67 -20.30 24.65 -0.41
N ALA A 68 -21.19 24.53 -1.38
CA ALA A 68 -22.61 24.82 -1.25
C ALA A 68 -23.29 23.87 -0.26
N MET A 69 -23.05 22.57 -0.38
CA MET A 69 -23.66 21.54 0.47
C MET A 69 -23.33 21.73 1.96
N LYS A 70 -22.11 22.18 2.29
CA LYS A 70 -21.74 22.50 3.67
C LYS A 70 -22.47 23.69 4.28
N LYS A 71 -23.03 24.58 3.44
CA LYS A 71 -23.81 25.76 3.87
C LYS A 71 -25.31 25.49 3.88
N MET A 72 -25.75 24.36 3.34
CA MET A 72 -27.16 24.01 3.32
C MET A 72 -27.62 23.57 4.73
N PRO A 73 -28.90 23.79 5.07
CA PRO A 73 -29.45 23.41 6.38
C PRO A 73 -29.44 21.89 6.63
N TYR A 74 -29.19 21.10 5.59
CA TYR A 74 -29.05 19.65 5.68
C TYR A 74 -27.67 19.19 6.15
N PHE A 75 -26.69 20.10 6.23
CA PHE A 75 -25.38 19.79 6.79
C PHE A 75 -25.44 19.89 8.31
N LEU A 76 -25.66 18.76 8.97
CA LEU A 76 -25.62 18.66 10.43
C LEU A 76 -24.16 18.73 10.89
N ALA A 77 -23.76 19.89 11.38
CA ALA A 77 -22.49 20.04 12.10
C ALA A 77 -22.60 19.33 13.45
N VAL A 78 -21.48 18.81 13.95
CA VAL A 78 -21.41 18.37 15.34
C VAL A 78 -21.48 19.63 16.19
N GLU A 79 -22.46 19.73 17.08
CA GLU A 79 -22.54 20.80 18.09
C GLU A 79 -21.25 20.75 18.91
N GLU A 80 -20.49 21.85 18.97
CA GLU A 80 -19.46 21.99 20.00
C GLU A 80 -20.23 22.23 21.30
N ASP A 81 -20.14 21.31 22.25
CA ASP A 81 -20.68 21.48 23.60
C ASP A 81 -20.00 22.73 24.21
N HIS A 82 -20.60 23.90 24.02
CA HIS A 82 -20.33 25.05 24.86
C HIS A 82 -20.86 24.68 26.24
N GLU A 83 -20.01 24.06 27.06
CA GLU A 83 -20.14 24.04 28.50
C GLU A 83 -20.09 25.50 28.97
N GLU A 84 -21.21 26.21 28.84
CA GLU A 84 -21.50 27.41 29.60
C GLU A 84 -21.57 26.97 31.06
N HIS A 85 -20.42 26.99 31.72
CA HIS A 85 -20.27 27.05 33.15
C HIS A 85 -21.00 28.31 33.64
N ASN A 86 -22.32 28.20 33.77
CA ASN A 86 -23.20 29.12 34.45
C ASN A 86 -22.83 29.11 35.94
N TYR A 87 -21.82 29.91 36.31
CA TYR A 87 -21.70 30.39 37.68
C TYR A 87 -22.76 31.48 37.89
N LEU A 88 -23.89 31.05 38.44
CA LEU A 88 -24.94 31.90 39.03
C LEU A 88 -24.46 32.47 40.40
N PRO A 89 -25.05 33.60 40.86
CA PRO A 89 -24.41 34.63 41.70
C PRO A 89 -24.07 34.23 43.13
#